data_AF-A0A820LSN3-F1
#
_entry.id   AF-A0A820LSN3-F1
#
_cell.length_a   1.000
_cell.length_b   1.000
_cell.length_c   1.000
_cell.angle_alpha   90.00
_cell.angle_beta   90.00
_cell.angle_gamma   90.00
#
_symmetry.space_group_name_H-M   'P 1'
#
loop_
_entity.id
_entity.type
_entity.pdbx_description
1 polymer ?
#
loop_
_entity_poly.entity_id
_entity_poly.type
_entity_poly.pdbx_seq_one_letter_code
_entity_poly.pdbx_strand_id
1 'polypeptide(L)'
;MDVSEISLKTTIFGSIYESPILIATSACHCLAHVDGEVATARGATETQCIFTHNWTFSNMPEEKVLQILGTKFLHIYLTTPVEILKQIVPQA
;
A
#
# COMPACT_ATOMS: atom_id res chain seq x y z
N MET A 1 12.29 32.89 9.62
CA MET A 1 11.84 31.54 9.95
C MET A 1 13.09 30.69 10.03
N ASP A 2 13.30 29.97 11.14
CA ASP A 2 14.44 29.06 11.29
C ASP A 2 14.15 27.76 10.52
N VAL A 3 15.13 27.29 9.75
CA VAL A 3 15.07 26.08 8.92
C VAL A 3 16.27 25.17 9.15
N SER A 4 16.97 25.36 10.28
CA SER A 4 18.11 24.52 10.69
C SER A 4 17.73 23.05 10.92
N GLU A 5 16.46 22.79 11.26
CA GLU A 5 15.88 21.45 11.36
C GLU A 5 14.59 21.37 10.52
N ILE A 6 14.51 20.35 9.65
CA ILE A 6 13.35 20.11 8.79
C ILE A 6 12.80 18.72 9.11
N SER A 7 11.51 18.64 9.40
CA SER A 7 10.79 17.38 9.59
C SER A 7 9.80 17.18 8.45
N LEU A 8 9.87 16.02 7.79
CA LEU A 8 8.88 15.58 6.81
C LEU A 8 7.79 14.70 7.44
N LYS A 9 7.85 14.47 8.75
CA LYS A 9 6.94 13.55 9.41
C LYS A 9 5.50 14.05 9.31
N THR A 10 4.58 13.13 9.06
CA THR A 10 3.16 13.43 8.99
C THR A 10 2.34 12.35 9.69
N THR A 11 1.12 12.71 10.11
CA THR A 11 0.18 11.77 10.71
C THR A 11 -0.98 11.53 9.75
N ILE A 12 -1.20 10.28 9.36
CA ILE A 12 -2.31 9.87 8.48
C ILE A 12 -3.09 8.74 9.17
N PHE A 13 -4.40 8.94 9.36
CA PHE A 13 -5.30 8.02 10.09
C PHE A 13 -4.76 7.56 11.46
N GLY A 14 -4.10 8.46 12.19
CA GLY A 14 -3.57 8.20 13.54
C GLY A 14 -2.19 7.52 13.59
N SER A 15 -1.58 7.21 12.43
CA SER A 15 -0.21 6.67 12.35
C SER A 15 0.78 7.73 11.88
N ILE A 16 2.00 7.72 12.43
CA ILE A 16 3.09 8.64 12.04
C ILE A 16 3.93 8.02 10.92
N TYR A 17 4.26 8.80 9.90
CA TYR A 17 5.09 8.44 8.76
C TYR A 17 6.29 9.37 8.64
N GLU A 18 7.37 8.89 8.04
CA GLU A 18 8.60 9.66 7.87
C GLU A 18 8.49 10.75 6.79
N SER A 19 7.52 10.63 5.88
CA SER A 19 7.28 11.62 4.82
C SER A 19 5.79 11.71 4.45
N PRO A 20 5.33 12.82 3.83
CA PRO A 20 3.95 12.98 3.38
C PRO A 20 3.74 12.40 1.97
N ILE A 21 4.42 11.29 1.67
CA ILE A 21 4.38 10.63 0.36
C ILE A 21 3.91 9.19 0.56
N LEU A 22 3.12 8.70 -0.38
CA LEU A 22 2.68 7.31 -0.46
C LEU A 22 2.88 6.77 -1.87
N ILE A 23 2.97 5.45 -1.98
CA ILE A 23 2.97 4.76 -3.26
C ILE A 23 1.51 4.60 -3.68
N ALA A 24 1.16 5.28 -4.77
CA ALA A 24 -0.15 5.19 -5.40
C ALA A 24 -0.41 3.76 -5.90
N THR A 25 -1.70 3.41 -6.00
CA THR A 25 -2.11 2.11 -6.51
C THR A 25 -1.62 1.90 -7.94
N SER A 26 -0.99 0.77 -8.18
CA SER A 26 -0.71 0.21 -9.49
C SER A 26 -0.94 -1.28 -9.41
N ALA A 27 -1.42 -1.86 -10.49
CA ALA A 27 -1.66 -3.28 -10.60
C ALA A 27 -0.61 -3.90 -11.52
N CYS A 28 -0.57 -5.23 -11.54
CA CYS A 28 0.29 -5.98 -12.44
C CYS A 28 1.79 -5.66 -12.32
N HIS A 29 2.33 -5.57 -11.10
CA HIS A 29 3.73 -5.16 -10.90
C HIS A 29 4.74 -6.16 -11.49
N CYS A 30 4.32 -7.39 -11.80
CA CYS A 30 5.18 -8.36 -12.48
C CYS A 30 5.55 -7.95 -13.91
N LEU A 31 4.86 -6.97 -14.50
CA LEU A 31 5.29 -6.33 -15.74
C LEU A 31 6.62 -5.57 -15.58
N ALA A 32 6.94 -5.10 -14.36
CA ALA A 32 8.16 -4.36 -14.07
C ALA A 32 9.23 -5.22 -13.39
N HIS A 33 8.84 -6.17 -12.52
CA HIS A 33 9.79 -6.99 -11.76
C HIS A 33 9.20 -8.34 -11.35
N VAL A 34 9.98 -9.44 -11.39
CA VAL A 34 9.49 -10.80 -11.12
C VAL A 34 8.81 -10.98 -9.74
N ASP A 35 9.28 -10.26 -8.72
CA ASP A 35 8.69 -10.28 -7.38
C ASP A 35 7.44 -9.40 -7.22
N GLY A 36 7.05 -8.68 -8.27
CA GLY A 36 5.80 -7.91 -8.33
C GLY A 36 5.54 -7.01 -7.12
N GLU A 37 4.30 -7.06 -6.63
CA GLU A 37 3.81 -6.24 -5.53
C GLU A 37 4.52 -6.56 -4.20
N VAL A 38 5.11 -7.76 -4.06
CA VAL A 38 5.90 -8.14 -2.87
C VAL A 38 7.17 -7.30 -2.80
N ALA A 39 7.86 -7.06 -3.92
CA ALA A 39 9.03 -6.17 -3.93
C ALA A 39 8.67 -4.72 -3.61
N THR A 40 7.55 -4.22 -4.16
CA THR A 40 7.08 -2.86 -3.84
C THR A 40 6.70 -2.72 -2.37
N ALA A 41 5.97 -3.69 -1.81
CA ALA A 41 5.61 -3.70 -0.40
C ALA A 41 6.85 -3.72 0.51
N ARG A 42 7.89 -4.50 0.17
CA ARG A 42 9.16 -4.50 0.93
C ARG A 42 9.84 -3.14 0.94
N GLY A 43 9.99 -2.51 -0.23
CA GLY A 43 10.60 -1.18 -0.32
C GLY A 43 9.79 -0.10 0.42
N ALA A 44 8.46 -0.21 0.40
CA ALA A 44 7.59 0.69 1.17
C ALA A 44 7.82 0.53 2.68
N THR A 45 7.86 -0.71 3.17
CA THR A 45 8.14 -1.04 4.57
C THR A 45 9.50 -0.51 5.03
N GLU A 46 10.56 -0.77 4.26
CA GLU A 46 11.93 -0.33 4.60
C GLU A 46 12.06 1.18 4.70
N THR A 47 11.24 1.93 3.96
CA THR A 47 11.23 3.40 3.95
C THR A 47 10.14 4.02 4.82
N GLN A 48 9.38 3.21 5.57
CA GLN A 48 8.21 3.64 6.34
C GLN A 48 7.21 4.46 5.50
N CYS A 49 7.09 4.11 4.22
CA CYS A 49 6.18 4.71 3.25
C CYS A 49 4.91 3.86 3.16
N ILE A 50 3.76 4.51 2.95
CA ILE A 50 2.49 3.81 2.76
C ILE A 50 2.45 3.19 1.38
N PHE A 51 2.10 1.90 1.31
CA PHE A 51 1.78 1.24 0.04
C PHE A 51 0.27 1.04 -0.11
N THR A 52 -0.29 1.50 -1.23
CA THR A 52 -1.69 1.26 -1.58
C THR A 52 -1.80 0.01 -2.45
N HIS A 53 -2.27 -1.10 -1.88
CA HIS A 53 -2.39 -2.37 -2.59
C HIS A 53 -3.65 -2.42 -3.46
N ASN A 54 -3.51 -2.88 -4.71
CA ASN A 54 -4.63 -3.14 -5.59
C ASN A 54 -5.09 -4.59 -5.43
N TRP A 55 -6.24 -4.79 -4.78
CA TRP A 55 -6.80 -6.12 -4.55
C TRP A 55 -7.20 -6.82 -5.86
N THR A 56 -7.84 -6.08 -6.77
CA THR A 56 -8.52 -6.65 -7.94
C THR A 56 -7.59 -7.22 -9.00
N PHE A 57 -6.42 -6.61 -9.19
CA PHE A 57 -5.53 -6.93 -10.32
C PHE A 57 -4.07 -7.16 -9.88
N SER A 58 -3.85 -7.59 -8.64
CA SER A 58 -2.50 -7.95 -8.21
C SER A 58 -1.98 -9.18 -8.95
N ASN A 59 -0.67 -9.22 -9.26
CA ASN A 59 -0.04 -10.44 -9.76
C ASN A 59 0.42 -11.39 -8.63
N MET A 60 0.51 -10.88 -7.41
CA MET A 60 1.00 -11.64 -6.26
C MET A 60 -0.16 -12.05 -5.36
N PRO A 61 -0.12 -13.25 -4.74
CA PRO A 61 -1.11 -13.66 -3.75
C PRO A 61 -1.19 -12.63 -2.61
N GLU A 62 -2.39 -12.26 -2.23
CA GLU A 62 -2.64 -11.23 -1.23
C GLU A 62 -1.95 -11.55 0.09
N GLU A 63 -1.96 -12.81 0.53
CA GLU A 63 -1.33 -13.20 1.78
C GLU A 63 0.16 -12.87 1.78
N LYS A 64 0.84 -13.02 0.63
CA LYS A 64 2.27 -12.68 0.51
C LYS A 64 2.51 -11.18 0.56
N VAL A 65 1.64 -10.39 -0.08
CA VAL A 65 1.76 -8.93 -0.09
C VAL A 65 1.38 -8.36 1.28
N LEU A 66 0.30 -8.85 1.90
CA LEU A 66 -0.24 -8.40 3.18
C LEU A 66 0.64 -8.79 4.38
N GLN A 67 1.35 -9.93 4.33
CA GLN A 67 2.29 -10.34 5.39
C GLN A 67 3.51 -9.44 5.55
N ILE A 68 3.90 -8.67 4.53
CA ILE A 68 5.03 -7.75 4.64
C ILE A 68 4.65 -6.60 5.58
N LEU A 69 5.18 -6.61 6.80
CA LEU A 69 4.85 -5.68 7.88
C LEU A 69 4.93 -4.22 7.40
N GLY A 70 3.82 -3.48 7.37
CA GLY A 70 3.80 -2.07 6.97
C GLY A 70 2.38 -1.51 6.95
N THR A 71 2.26 -0.17 6.90
CA THR A 71 0.95 0.47 6.78
C THR A 71 0.46 0.45 5.35
N LYS A 72 -0.76 -0.07 5.16
CA LYS A 72 -1.32 -0.31 3.83
C LYS A 72 -2.67 0.34 3.72
N PHE A 73 -2.95 0.85 2.54
CA PHE A 73 -4.31 1.14 2.12
C PHE A 73 -4.72 0.10 1.11
N LEU A 74 -5.99 -0.27 1.12
CA LEU A 74 -6.57 -1.14 0.11
C LEU A 74 -7.28 -0.27 -0.93
N HIS A 75 -6.86 -0.41 -2.18
CA HIS A 75 -7.57 0.14 -3.33
C HIS A 75 -8.40 -0.96 -3.98
N ILE A 76 -9.70 -0.71 -4.11
CA ILE A 76 -10.67 -1.63 -4.68
C ILE A 76 -11.45 -0.90 -5.77
N TYR A 77 -11.55 -1.50 -6.95
CA TYR A 77 -12.50 -1.02 -7.95
C TYR A 77 -13.91 -1.44 -7.56
N LEU A 78 -14.89 -0.54 -7.70
CA LEU A 78 -16.29 -0.91 -7.51
C LEU A 78 -16.67 -1.94 -8.58
N THR A 79 -16.88 -3.18 -8.16
CA THR A 79 -17.30 -4.27 -9.03
C THR A 79 -18.78 -4.58 -8.78
N THR A 80 -19.47 -4.94 -9.84
CA THR A 80 -20.78 -5.61 -9.74
C THR A 80 -20.50 -7.10 -9.86
N PRO A 81 -20.96 -7.95 -8.92
CA PRO A 81 -21.89 -7.69 -7.82
C PRO A 81 -21.25 -7.14 -6.52
N VAL A 82 -22.00 -6.35 -5.75
CA VAL A 82 -21.54 -5.70 -4.49
C VAL A 82 -21.20 -6.72 -3.38
N GLU A 83 -21.71 -7.94 -3.50
CA GLU A 83 -21.48 -9.05 -2.59
C GLU A 83 -19.99 -9.37 -2.48
N ILE A 84 -19.24 -9.20 -3.57
CA ILE A 84 -17.79 -9.37 -3.60
C ILE A 84 -17.12 -8.36 -2.67
N LEU A 85 -17.53 -7.08 -2.72
CA LEU A 85 -16.98 -6.05 -1.83
C LEU A 85 -17.22 -6.36 -0.35
N LYS A 86 -18.40 -6.93 -0.02
CA LYS A 86 -18.73 -7.31 1.36
C LYS A 86 -17.85 -8.44 1.89
N GLN A 87 -17.27 -9.27 1.03
CA GLN A 87 -16.34 -10.33 1.42
C GLN A 87 -14.92 -9.82 1.59
N ILE A 88 -14.51 -8.84 0.78
CA ILE A 88 -13.12 -8.35 0.71
C ILE A 88 -12.80 -7.36 1.81
N VAL A 89 -13.65 -6.35 2.01
CA VAL A 89 -13.38 -5.25 2.95
C VAL A 89 -13.06 -5.76 4.37
N PRO A 90 -13.70 -6.82 4.90
CA PRO A 90 -13.34 -7.36 6.22
C PRO A 90 -12.00 -8.11 6.30
N GLN A 91 -11.40 -8.49 5.16
CA GLN A 91 -10.13 -9.20 5.09
C GLN A 91 -8.93 -8.25 4.94
N ALA A 92 -9.22 -6.97 4.70
CA ALA A 92 -8.25 -5.88 4.50
C ALA A 92 -7.75 -5.31 5.82
#